data_AF-A0A1G1FD13-F1
#
_entry.id   AF-A0A1G1FD13-F1
#
_cell.length_a   1.000
_cell.length_b   1.000
_cell.length_c   1.000
_cell.angle_alpha   90.00
_cell.angle_beta   90.00
_cell.angle_gamma   90.00
#
_symmetry.space_group_name_H-M   'P 1'
#
loop_
_entity.id
_entity.type
_entity.pdbx_description
1 polymer ?
#
loop_
_entity_poly.entity_id
_entity_poly.type
_entity_poly.pdbx_seq_one_letter_code
_entity_poly.pdbx_strand_id
1 'polypeptide(L)' 'VKQFFRFEEQSCVCPPKLPICVCGKKSTLRVLTSKPAIPSKKEIDGNPRASSAKLRAAERVYA' A
#
# COMPACT_ATOMS: atom_id res chain seq x y z
N VAL A 1 0.23 -3.16 -6.98
CA VAL A 1 0.26 -2.03 -6.01
C VAL A 1 -0.08 -2.45 -4.57
N LYS A 2 -1.26 -3.02 -4.26
CA LYS A 2 -1.66 -3.37 -2.87
C LYS A 2 -0.64 -4.24 -2.12
N GLN A 3 -0.17 -5.32 -2.74
CA GLN A 3 0.79 -6.24 -2.11
C GLN A 3 2.15 -5.58 -1.90
N PHE A 4 2.63 -4.84 -2.89
CA PHE A 4 3.89 -4.10 -2.80
C PHE A 4 3.89 -3.10 -1.65
N PHE A 5 2.86 -2.25 -1.55
CA PHE A 5 2.74 -1.28 -0.45
C PHE A 5 2.69 -1.94 0.92
N ARG A 6 1.94 -3.04 1.06
CA ARG A 6 1.89 -3.81 2.30
C ARG A 6 3.23 -4.46 2.64
N PHE A 7 3.94 -4.95 1.63
CA PHE A 7 5.24 -5.57 1.84
C PHE A 7 6.25 -4.53 2.31
N GLU A 8 6.38 -3.40 1.62
CA GLU A 8 7.32 -2.33 1.98
C GLU A 8 7.00 -1.65 3.32
N GLU A 9 5.73 -1.64 3.73
CA GLU A 9 5.30 -1.18 5.06
C GLU A 9 5.65 -2.18 6.17
N GLN A 10 5.73 -3.48 5.87
CA GLN A 10 6.10 -4.49 6.87
C GLN A 10 7.55 -4.32 7.30
N SER A 11 7.73 -4.11 8.61
CA SER A 11 9.02 -4.13 9.29
C SER A 11 9.62 -5.53 9.42
N CYS A 12 8.80 -6.60 9.33
CA CYS A 12 9.26 -7.97 9.42
C CYS A 12 8.47 -8.87 8.48
N VAL A 13 9.18 -9.79 7.83
CA VAL A 13 8.60 -10.80 6.92
C VAL A 13 8.88 -12.23 7.40
N CYS A 14 9.46 -12.38 8.59
CA CYS A 14 9.77 -13.69 9.15
C CYS A 14 8.50 -14.48 9.46
N PRO A 15 8.53 -15.82 9.29
CA PRO A 15 7.47 -16.69 9.77
C PRO A 15 7.18 -16.49 11.26
N PRO A 16 5.90 -16.53 11.69
CA PRO A 16 5.50 -16.28 13.08
C PRO A 16 6.00 -17.34 14.09
N LYS A 17 6.53 -18.47 13.62
CA LYS A 17 7.10 -19.54 14.47
C LYS A 17 8.56 -19.28 14.88
N LEU A 18 9.21 -18.26 14.31
CA LEU A 18 10.58 -17.91 14.67
C LEU A 18 10.57 -17.02 15.92
N PRO A 19 11.28 -17.40 17.00
CA PRO A 19 11.29 -16.64 18.25
C PRO A 19 12.08 -15.32 18.14
N ILE A 20 12.95 -15.18 17.14
CA ILE A 20 13.82 -14.02 16.94
C ILE A 20 13.74 -13.58 15.47
N CYS A 21 13.67 -12.28 15.23
CA CYS A 21 13.69 -11.72 13.88
C CYS A 21 15.08 -11.87 13.26
N VAL A 22 15.16 -12.52 12.08
CA VAL A 22 16.40 -12.70 11.33
C VAL A 22 16.41 -11.98 9.98
N CYS A 23 15.30 -11.38 9.56
CA CYS A 23 15.19 -10.77 8.23
C CYS A 23 15.88 -9.41 8.10
N GLY A 24 16.17 -8.73 9.22
CA GLY A 24 16.82 -7.41 9.23
C GLY A 24 16.07 -6.32 8.44
N LYS A 25 14.82 -6.59 8.07
CA LYS A 25 14.04 -5.69 7.20
C LYS A 25 13.66 -4.45 7.99
N LYS A 26 13.72 -3.30 7.32
CA LYS A 26 13.19 -2.03 7.82
C LYS A 26 12.04 -1.59 6.94
N SER A 27 11.02 -0.99 7.54
CA SER A 27 9.91 -0.39 6.80
C SER A 27 10.41 0.80 5.99
N THR A 28 10.26 0.75 4.68
CA THR A 28 10.71 1.79 3.74
C THR A 28 9.56 2.73 3.33
N LEU A 29 8.33 2.25 3.42
CA LEU A 29 7.12 2.97 3.04
C LEU A 29 6.12 2.99 4.19
N ARG A 30 5.34 4.06 4.29
CA ARG A 30 4.15 4.18 5.13
C ARG A 30 2.92 4.33 4.25
N VAL A 31 1.94 3.43 4.38
CA VAL A 31 0.74 3.49 3.53
C VAL A 31 -0.21 4.56 4.06
N LEU A 32 -0.50 5.56 3.21
CA LEU A 32 -1.43 6.65 3.56
C LEU A 32 -2.88 6.22 3.33
N THR A 33 -3.13 5.43 2.29
CA THR A 33 -4.48 5.00 1.88
C THR A 33 -4.71 3.53 2.19
N SER A 34 -5.42 3.23 3.29
CA SER A 34 -5.78 1.85 3.66
C SER A 34 -6.74 1.20 2.65
N LYS A 35 -7.74 1.97 2.20
CA LYS A 35 -8.64 1.67 1.07
C LYS A 35 -8.23 2.51 -0.14
N PRO A 36 -8.33 1.97 -1.37
CA PRO A 36 -8.04 2.77 -2.55
C PRO A 36 -9.07 3.91 -2.67
N ALA A 37 -8.63 5.10 -3.08
CA ALA A 37 -9.56 6.16 -3.45
C ALA A 37 -10.19 5.82 -4.81
N ILE A 38 -11.49 6.00 -4.90
CA ILE A 38 -12.33 5.64 -6.05
C ILE A 38 -12.86 6.94 -6.66
N PRO A 39 -12.94 7.05 -7.99
CA PRO A 39 -13.54 8.21 -8.66
C PRO A 39 -14.98 8.43 -8.22
N SER A 40 -15.41 9.70 -8.26
CA SER A 40 -16.79 10.06 -7.97
C SER A 40 -17.74 9.74 -9.13
N LYS A 41 -19.05 9.65 -8.88
CA LYS A 41 -20.04 9.41 -9.95
C LYS A 41 -19.97 10.47 -11.05
N LYS A 42 -19.86 11.75 -10.67
CA LYS A 42 -19.72 12.88 -11.61
C LYS A 42 -18.50 12.72 -12.53
N GLU A 43 -17.41 12.18 -11.99
CA GLU A 43 -16.16 11.97 -12.72
C GLU A 43 -16.26 10.78 -13.67
N ILE A 44 -17.00 9.73 -13.30
CA ILE A 44 -17.29 8.60 -14.18
C ILE A 44 -18.21 9.02 -15.33
N ASP A 45 -19.21 9.87 -15.05
CA ASP A 45 -20.13 10.37 -16.08
C ASP A 45 -19.42 11.28 -17.09
N GLY A 46 -18.48 12.12 -16.63
CA GLY A 46 -17.64 12.96 -17.50
C GLY A 46 -16.46 12.22 -18.14
N ASN A 47 -16.02 11.10 -17.55
CA ASN A 47 -14.93 10.27 -18.05
C ASN A 47 -15.19 8.78 -17.73
N PRO A 48 -15.89 8.05 -18.61
CA PRO A 48 -16.22 6.64 -18.39
C PRO A 48 -14.99 5.73 -18.19
N ARG A 49 -13.82 6.11 -18.74
CA ARG A 49 -12.57 5.37 -18.55
C ARG A 49 -12.07 5.43 -17.11
N ALA A 50 -12.47 6.43 -16.33
CA ALA A 50 -12.10 6.55 -14.93
C ALA A 50 -12.76 5.49 -14.05
N SER A 51 -13.88 4.87 -14.46
CA SER A 51 -14.68 3.91 -13.69
C SER A 51 -13.89 2.77 -13.00
N SER A 52 -12.74 2.38 -13.57
CA SER A 52 -11.89 1.31 -13.04
C SER A 52 -10.72 1.80 -12.17
N ALA A 53 -10.52 3.12 -12.05
CA ALA A 53 -9.40 3.71 -11.34
C ALA A 53 -9.45 3.41 -9.83
N LYS A 54 -8.31 2.99 -9.27
CA LYS A 54 -8.14 2.69 -7.84
C LYS A 54 -6.84 3.31 -7.36
N LEU A 55 -6.90 4.53 -6.85
CA LEU A 55 -5.72 5.27 -6.40
C LEU A 55 -5.23 4.74 -5.05
N ARG A 56 -3.91 4.53 -4.93
CA ARG A 56 -3.23 4.17 -3.68
C ARG A 56 -2.00 5.05 -3.52
N ALA A 57 -1.79 5.60 -2.34
CA ALA A 57 -0.64 6.42 -2.00
C ALA A 57 0.13 5.85 -0.79
N ALA A 58 1.45 6.02 -0.82
CA ALA A 58 2.35 5.70 0.27
C ALA A 58 3.45 6.76 0.32
N GLU A 59 3.94 7.05 1.52
CA GLU A 59 5.04 7.98 1.78
C GLU A 59 6.32 7.19 2.01
N ARG A 60 7.45 7.67 1.49
CA ARG A 60 8.76 7.06 1.75
C ARG A 60 9.28 7.56 3.09
N VAL A 61 9.53 6.63 4.01
CA VAL A 61 10.11 6.93 5.32
C VAL A 61 11.59 6.58 5.23
N TYR A 62 12.47 7.58 5.28
CA TYR A 62 13.90 7.34 5.40
C TYR A 62 14.17 6.83 6.82
N ALA A 63 14.42 5.52 6.97
CA ALA A 63 14.69 4.83 8.23
C ALA A 63 16.01 4.06 8.20
#